data_AF-F6T2R6-F1
#
_entry.id   AF-F6T2R6-F1
#
_cell.length_a   1.000
_cell.length_b   1.000
_cell.length_c   1.000
_cell.angle_alpha   90.00
_cell.angle_beta   90.00
_cell.angle_gamma   90.00
#
_symmetry.space_group_name_H-M   'P 1'
#
loop_
_entity.id
_entity.type
_entity.pdbx_description
1 polymer ?
#
loop_
_entity_poly.entity_id
_entity_poly.type
_entity_poly.pdbx_seq_one_letter_code
_entity_poly.pdbx_strand_id
1 'polypeptide(L)'
;NTILGILLTWTIFGTLYETQCTATPLQVNIEDLTNVCDDHHGEIHDLNIPWITDDCEKCNCSEEGIECTSLIVRPIGYDEDNCREIFDDEFCIFIAVEKDNPSITCTYSYYA
;
A
#
# COMPACT_ATOMS: atom_id res chain seq x y z
N ASN A 1 -79.06 -37.10 16.44
CA ASN A 1 -78.22 -37.80 17.43
C ASN A 1 -76.86 -38.05 16.81
N THR A 2 -75.94 -37.12 17.01
CA THR A 2 -74.82 -37.21 17.98
C THR A 2 -73.74 -38.15 17.45
N ILE A 3 -72.59 -37.62 17.03
CA ILE A 3 -71.27 -37.70 17.70
C ILE A 3 -70.29 -37.32 16.57
N LEU A 4 -69.20 -36.56 16.70
CA LEU A 4 -68.50 -35.94 17.81
C LEU A 4 -67.36 -35.16 17.14
N GLY A 5 -67.20 -33.89 17.52
CA GLY A 5 -66.08 -33.09 17.03
C GLY A 5 -64.76 -33.65 17.55
N ILE A 6 -63.75 -33.68 16.69
CA ILE A 6 -62.35 -33.86 17.09
C ILE A 6 -61.54 -32.78 16.36
N LEU A 7 -61.23 -31.72 17.10
CA LEU A 7 -60.16 -30.78 16.78
C LEU A 7 -58.83 -31.47 17.11
N LEU A 8 -58.01 -31.74 16.09
CA LEU A 8 -56.60 -32.10 16.29
C LEU A 8 -55.75 -30.87 15.99
N THR A 9 -55.43 -30.12 17.05
CA THR A 9 -54.41 -29.07 17.03
C THR A 9 -53.09 -29.64 17.53
N TRP A 10 -52.13 -29.90 16.64
CA TRP A 10 -50.73 -30.21 16.98
C TRP A 10 -49.85 -29.46 15.95
N THR A 11 -49.39 -28.23 16.21
CA THR A 11 -48.10 -27.87 16.84
C THR A 11 -46.96 -28.73 16.28
N ILE A 12 -45.97 -28.21 15.54
CA ILE A 12 -44.74 -27.64 16.13
C ILE A 12 -43.79 -27.16 15.01
N PHE A 13 -43.34 -25.91 15.18
CA PHE A 13 -42.00 -25.36 14.95
C PHE A 13 -41.50 -25.11 13.52
N GLY A 14 -40.99 -23.89 13.36
CA GLY A 14 -40.41 -23.38 12.13
C GLY A 14 -39.31 -24.29 11.61
N THR A 15 -39.30 -24.45 10.30
CA THR A 15 -38.13 -24.96 9.60
C THR A 15 -36.98 -24.01 9.93
N LEU A 16 -36.07 -24.46 10.80
CA LEU A 16 -34.72 -23.92 10.81
C LEU A 16 -34.19 -24.17 9.39
N TYR A 17 -34.19 -23.12 8.59
CA TYR A 17 -33.44 -23.11 7.34
C TYR A 17 -31.98 -23.22 7.76
N GLU A 18 -31.47 -24.45 7.77
CA GLU A 18 -30.04 -24.69 7.80
C GLU A 18 -29.50 -24.08 6.51
N THR A 19 -29.01 -22.83 6.59
CA THR A 19 -28.00 -22.36 5.65
C THR A 19 -26.84 -23.33 5.79
N GLN A 20 -26.80 -24.38 4.97
CA GLN A 20 -25.59 -25.17 4.79
C GLN A 20 -24.61 -24.23 4.08
N CYS A 21 -23.83 -23.51 4.87
CA CYS A 21 -22.69 -22.75 4.38
C CYS A 21 -21.70 -23.76 3.81
N THR A 22 -21.69 -23.91 2.48
CA THR A 22 -20.61 -24.62 1.80
C THR A 22 -19.38 -23.71 1.84
N ALA A 23 -18.53 -23.90 2.84
CA ALA A 23 -17.20 -23.33 2.84
C ALA A 23 -16.38 -24.08 1.79
N THR A 24 -16.37 -23.58 0.55
CA THR A 24 -15.45 -24.07 -0.47
C THR A 24 -14.04 -23.70 -0.02
N PRO A 25 -13.13 -24.67 0.19
CA PRO A 25 -11.74 -24.33 0.51
C PRO A 25 -11.18 -23.56 -0.67
N LEU A 26 -10.60 -22.39 -0.37
CA LEU A 26 -9.89 -21.59 -1.34
C LEU A 26 -8.69 -22.44 -1.79
N GLN A 27 -8.70 -22.91 -3.05
CA GLN A 27 -7.56 -23.56 -3.67
C GLN A 27 -6.53 -22.49 -3.95
N VAL A 28 -5.80 -22.18 -2.89
CA VAL A 28 -4.68 -21.26 -2.93
C VAL A 28 -3.47 -22.10 -3.31
N ASN A 29 -2.90 -21.84 -4.48
CA ASN A 29 -1.62 -22.41 -4.81
C ASN A 29 -0.57 -21.69 -3.96
N ILE A 30 -0.11 -22.33 -2.89
CA ILE A 30 0.77 -21.69 -1.89
C ILE A 30 2.10 -21.26 -2.54
N GLU A 31 2.52 -21.92 -3.63
CA GLU A 31 3.67 -21.51 -4.45
C GLU A 31 3.49 -20.14 -5.17
N ASP A 32 2.25 -19.73 -5.48
CA ASP A 32 1.95 -18.42 -6.10
C ASP A 32 1.95 -17.26 -5.08
N LEU A 33 1.79 -17.55 -3.78
CA LEU A 33 1.76 -16.54 -2.72
C LEU A 33 3.13 -16.22 -2.12
N THR A 34 4.17 -16.96 -2.49
CA THR A 34 5.48 -16.85 -1.84
C THR A 34 6.47 -15.97 -2.58
N ASN A 35 6.14 -15.48 -3.77
CA ASN A 35 7.10 -14.78 -4.64
C ASN A 35 6.67 -13.35 -5.01
N VAL A 36 5.67 -12.78 -4.34
CA VAL A 36 5.20 -11.42 -4.61
C VAL A 36 4.87 -10.67 -3.33
N CYS A 37 4.95 -9.34 -3.39
CA CYS A 37 4.47 -8.43 -2.36
C CYS A 37 3.34 -7.56 -2.94
N ASP A 38 2.35 -7.25 -2.10
CA ASP A 38 1.33 -6.24 -2.39
C ASP A 38 1.69 -4.97 -1.61
N ASP A 39 1.86 -3.84 -2.30
CA ASP A 39 2.19 -2.58 -1.64
C ASP A 39 0.95 -1.88 -1.05
N HIS A 40 1.15 -0.75 -0.40
CA HIS A 40 0.05 -0.02 0.23
C HIS A 40 -0.93 0.65 -0.76
N HIS A 41 -0.58 0.67 -2.05
CA HIS A 41 -1.44 1.12 -3.15
C HIS A 41 -2.21 -0.04 -3.81
N GLY A 42 -1.94 -1.28 -3.45
CA GLY A 42 -2.56 -2.46 -4.06
C GLY A 42 -1.80 -2.98 -5.29
N GLU A 43 -0.57 -2.53 -5.53
CA GLU A 43 0.25 -3.00 -6.65
C GLU A 43 1.06 -4.24 -6.27
N ILE A 44 1.06 -5.23 -7.16
CA ILE A 44 1.77 -6.49 -6.97
C ILE A 44 3.18 -6.39 -7.57
N HIS A 45 4.19 -6.64 -6.74
CA HIS A 45 5.61 -6.59 -7.11
C HIS A 45 6.26 -7.96 -6.92
N ASP A 46 7.09 -8.36 -7.88
CA ASP A 46 7.81 -9.62 -7.84
C ASP A 46 8.95 -9.61 -6.80
N LEU A 47 9.21 -10.77 -6.19
CA LEU A 47 10.29 -10.97 -5.25
C LEU A 47 11.66 -10.63 -5.86
N ASN A 48 12.45 -9.85 -5.12
CA ASN A 48 13.79 -9.39 -5.47
C ASN A 48 13.87 -8.53 -6.75
N ILE A 49 12.74 -8.01 -7.25
CA ILE A 49 12.70 -7.02 -8.32
C ILE A 49 12.47 -5.64 -7.68
N PRO A 50 13.46 -4.74 -7.68
CA PRO A 50 13.27 -3.41 -7.15
C PRO A 50 12.49 -2.50 -8.10
N TRP A 51 11.71 -1.59 -7.56
CA TRP A 51 10.99 -0.55 -8.29
C TRP A 51 11.24 0.84 -7.68
N ILE A 52 10.92 1.88 -8.44
CA ILE A 52 10.99 3.27 -7.99
C ILE A 52 9.57 3.81 -7.91
N THR A 53 9.22 4.42 -6.78
CA THR A 53 7.92 5.05 -6.56
C THR A 53 7.94 6.50 -7.02
N ASP A 54 6.76 7.08 -7.24
CA ASP A 54 6.59 8.50 -7.52
C ASP A 54 7.02 9.39 -6.34
N ASP A 55 7.07 8.82 -5.12
CA ASP A 55 7.55 9.49 -3.90
C ASP A 55 9.09 9.45 -3.75
N CYS A 56 9.80 9.14 -4.84
CA CYS A 56 11.26 9.06 -4.85
C CYS A 56 11.82 8.02 -3.87
N GLU A 57 11.20 6.86 -3.79
CA GLU A 57 11.70 5.73 -3.01
C GLU A 57 12.09 4.58 -3.92
N LYS A 58 13.23 3.96 -3.62
CA LYS A 58 13.56 2.66 -4.19
C LYS A 58 13.07 1.59 -3.25
N CYS A 59 12.11 0.81 -3.72
CA CYS A 59 11.52 -0.28 -2.97
C CYS A 59 12.02 -1.63 -3.49
N ASN A 60 12.02 -2.62 -2.62
CA ASN A 60 12.32 -4.01 -2.94
C ASN A 60 11.41 -4.95 -2.15
N CYS A 61 10.85 -5.94 -2.85
CA CYS A 61 10.09 -7.02 -2.25
C CYS A 61 11.04 -8.16 -1.90
N SER A 62 11.00 -8.64 -0.66
CA SER A 62 11.78 -9.78 -0.17
C SER A 62 10.89 -10.74 0.63
N GLU A 63 11.45 -11.87 1.06
CA GLU A 63 10.73 -12.81 1.94
C GLU A 63 10.36 -12.18 3.29
N GLU A 64 11.06 -11.11 3.68
CA GLU A 64 10.80 -10.33 4.90
C GLU A 64 9.74 -9.24 4.70
N GLY A 65 9.28 -9.03 3.46
CA GLY A 65 8.33 -8.00 3.06
C GLY A 65 8.94 -6.93 2.16
N ILE A 66 8.24 -5.80 2.07
CA ILE A 66 8.66 -4.63 1.28
C ILE A 66 9.55 -3.73 2.14
N GLU A 67 10.75 -3.43 1.64
CA GLU A 67 11.63 -2.39 2.18
C GLU A 67 11.78 -1.27 1.15
N CYS A 68 11.58 -0.03 1.58
CA CYS A 68 11.75 1.17 0.75
C CYS A 68 12.81 2.09 1.34
N THR A 69 13.66 2.63 0.48
CA THR A 69 14.70 3.60 0.83
C THR A 69 14.51 4.86 0.00
N SER A 70 14.51 6.02 0.65
CA SER A 70 14.44 7.30 -0.04
C SER A 70 15.65 7.51 -0.95
N LEU A 71 15.38 7.95 -2.17
CA LEU A 71 16.36 8.41 -3.16
C LEU A 71 16.56 9.94 -3.10
N ILE A 72 15.87 10.62 -2.18
CA ILE A 72 15.92 12.08 -2.09
C ILE A 72 17.30 12.52 -1.63
N VAL A 73 17.92 13.39 -2.43
CA VAL A 73 19.24 13.94 -2.17
C VAL A 73 19.14 15.44 -1.82
N ARG A 74 19.88 15.91 -0.80
CA ARG A 74 19.80 17.31 -0.33
C ARG A 74 21.14 18.03 -0.33
N PRO A 75 21.21 19.30 -0.80
CA PRO A 75 22.45 20.06 -0.82
C PRO A 75 22.79 20.52 0.59
N ILE A 76 24.03 20.34 1.01
CA ILE A 76 24.53 20.73 2.32
C ILE A 76 25.52 21.88 2.19
N GLY A 77 25.45 22.82 3.14
CA GLY A 77 26.39 23.93 3.25
C GLY A 77 26.21 25.00 2.17
N TYR A 78 24.97 25.26 1.76
CA TYR A 78 24.59 26.47 1.05
C TYR A 78 24.29 27.60 2.04
N ASP A 79 24.19 28.83 1.54
CA ASP A 79 23.84 30.00 2.35
C ASP A 79 22.34 30.01 2.68
N GLU A 80 21.95 29.49 3.86
CA GLU A 80 20.55 29.43 4.30
C GLU A 80 19.90 30.81 4.52
N ASP A 81 20.68 31.89 4.68
CA ASP A 81 20.16 33.25 4.86
C ASP A 81 19.66 33.82 3.52
N ASN A 82 20.39 33.56 2.44
CA ASN A 82 20.09 34.10 1.11
C ASN A 82 19.45 33.09 0.13
N CYS A 83 19.51 31.80 0.44
CA CYS A 83 19.04 30.72 -0.43
C CYS A 83 17.96 29.86 0.22
N ARG A 84 17.19 29.17 -0.63
CA ARG A 84 16.19 28.18 -0.24
C ARG A 84 16.27 26.97 -1.14
N GLU A 85 15.72 25.86 -0.68
CA GLU A 85 15.62 24.64 -1.48
C GLU A 85 14.31 24.61 -2.28
N ILE A 86 14.41 24.13 -3.51
CA ILE A 86 13.28 23.68 -4.34
C ILE A 86 13.46 22.20 -4.64
N PHE A 87 12.38 21.43 -4.60
CA PHE A 87 12.42 20.02 -4.94
C PHE A 87 12.24 19.84 -6.44
N ASP A 88 13.12 19.06 -7.05
CA ASP A 88 13.04 18.57 -8.43
C ASP A 88 12.65 17.09 -8.36
N ASP A 89 11.40 16.81 -8.71
CA ASP A 89 10.78 15.49 -8.64
C ASP A 89 11.28 14.55 -9.75
N GLU A 90 11.63 15.08 -10.92
CA GLU A 90 12.22 14.32 -12.03
C GLU A 90 13.54 13.65 -11.62
N PHE A 91 14.35 14.36 -10.82
CA PHE A 91 15.66 13.88 -10.37
C PHE A 91 15.72 13.50 -8.89
N CYS A 92 14.60 13.59 -8.16
CA CYS A 92 14.54 13.32 -6.72
C CYS A 92 15.60 14.09 -5.91
N ILE A 93 15.82 15.37 -6.23
CA ILE A 93 16.87 16.18 -5.64
C ILE A 93 16.36 17.54 -5.18
N PHE A 94 16.86 18.02 -4.05
CA PHE A 94 16.68 19.42 -3.70
C PHE A 94 17.76 20.28 -4.33
N ILE A 95 17.38 21.41 -4.91
CA ILE A 95 18.29 22.38 -5.50
C ILE A 95 18.25 23.64 -4.65
N ALA A 96 19.42 24.08 -4.17
CA ALA A 96 19.54 25.36 -3.48
C ALA A 96 19.54 26.49 -4.52
N VAL A 97 18.62 27.44 -4.39
CA VAL A 97 18.45 28.59 -5.28
C VAL A 97 18.31 29.87 -4.48
N GLU A 98 18.62 31.02 -5.08
CA GLU A 98 18.47 32.31 -4.41
C GLU A 98 17.00 32.56 -4.03
N LYS A 99 16.76 33.15 -2.85
CA LYS A 99 15.41 33.51 -2.40
C LYS A 99 14.77 34.55 -3.31
N ASP A 100 15.55 35.53 -3.76
CA ASP A 100 15.08 36.63 -4.60
C ASP A 100 14.91 36.24 -6.07
N ASN A 101 15.67 35.25 -6.54
CA ASN A 101 15.59 34.75 -7.91
C ASN A 101 15.84 33.23 -8.00
N PRO A 102 14.77 32.42 -7.99
CA PRO A 102 14.87 30.96 -8.04
C PRO A 102 15.49 30.38 -9.33
N SER A 103 15.69 31.20 -10.37
CA SER A 103 16.41 30.78 -11.58
C SER A 103 17.94 30.76 -11.40
N ILE A 104 18.46 31.25 -10.28
CA ILE A 104 19.89 31.27 -9.96
C ILE A 104 20.16 30.24 -8.87
N THR A 105 21.01 29.26 -9.17
CA THR A 105 21.45 28.23 -8.21
C THR A 105 22.49 28.79 -7.25
N CYS A 106 22.37 28.43 -5.97
CA CYS A 106 23.36 28.76 -4.95
C CYS A 106 24.51 27.76 -4.92
N THR A 107 25.69 28.23 -4.53
CA THR A 107 26.83 27.35 -4.22
C THR A 107 26.54 26.55 -2.96
N TYR A 108 26.93 25.28 -2.97
CA TYR A 108 26.83 24.35 -1.84
C TYR A 108 28.12 23.54 -1.72
N SER A 109 28.27 22.78 -0.64
CA SER A 109 29.49 22.00 -0.38
C SER A 109 29.43 20.60 -0.97
N TYR A 110 28.39 19.84 -0.67
CA TYR A 110 28.15 18.48 -1.19
C TYR A 110 26.66 18.12 -1.07
N TYR A 111 26.28 16.97 -1.61
CA TYR A 111 24.94 16.40 -1.50
C TYR A 111 24.93 15.27 -0.46
N ALA A 112 23.93 15.26 0.42
CA ALA A 112 23.67 14.19 1.38
C ALA A 112 22.54 13.29 0.91
#